data_AF-A0A7X1APR4-F1
#
_entry.id   AF-A0A7X1APR4-F1
#
_cell.length_a   1.000
_cell.length_b   1.000
_cell.length_c   1.000
_cell.angle_alpha   90.00
_cell.angle_beta   90.00
_cell.angle_gamma   90.00
#
_symmetry.space_group_name_H-M   'P 1'
#
loop_
_entity.id
_entity.type
_entity.pdbx_description
1 polymer ?
#
loop_
_entity_poly.entity_id
_entity_poly.type
_entity_poly.pdbx_seq_one_letter_code
_entity_poly.pdbx_strand_id
1 'polypeptide(L)'
;MTKRVYWMMGMYFRAFPRPDEFWPRESITIARIMFKERRSGHGRALIEMLVNLAPEFGYKFLTIESTNKNAAAFARRMGFTPFDKERHWIGSIPDIQRALTTRSEICADRHKDLPPSI
;
A
#
# COMPACT_ATOMS: atom_id res chain seq x y z
N MET A 1 23.03 3.08 31.78
CA MET A 1 22.37 4.09 30.93
C MET A 1 21.42 3.38 29.98
N THR A 2 20.13 3.36 30.31
CA THR A 2 19.07 2.71 29.54
C THR A 2 18.78 3.55 28.30
N LYS A 3 19.12 3.06 27.10
CA LYS A 3 18.68 3.70 25.85
C LYS A 3 17.15 3.60 25.80
N ARG A 4 16.48 4.73 26.02
CA ARG A 4 15.04 4.90 25.74
C ARG A 4 14.85 4.67 24.24
N VAL A 5 14.24 3.55 23.87
CA VAL A 5 13.74 3.31 22.51
C VAL A 5 12.50 4.18 22.36
N TYR A 6 12.60 5.26 21.60
CA TYR A 6 11.41 6.01 21.18
C TYR A 6 10.62 5.12 20.23
N TRP A 7 9.44 4.68 20.65
CA TRP A 7 8.47 3.99 19.82
C TRP A 7 7.88 4.97 18.80
N MET A 8 8.64 5.31 17.76
CA MET A 8 8.18 6.19 16.69
C MET A 8 7.52 5.34 15.60
N MET A 9 6.20 5.12 15.71
CA MET A 9 5.41 4.72 14.55
C MET A 9 5.23 5.97 13.68
N GLY A 10 5.80 5.95 12.48
CA GLY A 10 5.76 7.09 11.56
C GLY A 10 4.84 6.81 10.39
N MET A 11 3.61 7.32 10.45
CA MET A 11 2.71 7.37 9.31
C MET A 11 2.44 8.82 8.95
N TYR A 12 2.60 9.17 7.68
CA TYR A 12 2.31 10.51 7.19
C TYR A 12 1.53 10.39 5.89
N PHE A 13 0.30 10.89 5.92
CA PHE A 13 -0.61 10.92 4.79
C PHE A 13 -0.86 12.36 4.37
N ARG A 14 -1.05 12.57 3.07
CA ARG A 14 -1.59 13.81 2.53
C ARG A 14 -2.82 13.48 1.71
N ALA A 15 -3.93 14.13 2.02
CA ALA A 15 -5.18 13.99 1.28
C ALA A 15 -5.36 15.22 0.39
N PHE A 16 -5.81 15.00 -0.84
CA PHE A 16 -6.16 16.04 -1.80
C PHE A 16 -5.02 17.05 -2.00
N PRO A 17 -3.94 16.65 -2.70
CA PRO A 17 -2.77 17.48 -2.92
C PRO A 17 -3.13 18.80 -3.59
N ARG A 18 -2.25 19.81 -3.42
CA ARG A 18 -2.47 21.11 -4.05
C ARG A 18 -2.49 20.98 -5.58
N PRO A 19 -3.22 21.86 -6.29
CA PRO A 19 -3.33 21.77 -7.75
C PRO A 19 -2.01 21.89 -8.52
N ASP A 20 -0.96 22.46 -7.90
CA ASP A 20 0.39 22.58 -8.45
C ASP A 20 1.31 21.39 -8.11
N GLU A 21 0.82 20.43 -7.32
CA GLU A 21 1.57 19.20 -7.04
C GLU A 21 1.49 18.21 -8.22
N PHE A 22 2.50 17.35 -8.28
CA PHE A 22 2.62 16.33 -9.31
C PHE A 22 1.44 15.31 -9.27
N TRP A 23 0.88 15.02 -8.09
CA TRP A 23 -0.17 14.01 -7.95
C TRP A 23 -1.54 14.50 -8.43
N PRO A 24 -2.40 13.61 -8.97
CA PRO A 24 -3.80 13.96 -9.23
C PRO A 24 -4.48 14.48 -7.96
N ARG A 25 -5.33 15.50 -8.10
CA ARG A 25 -6.06 16.11 -6.97
C ARG A 25 -6.88 15.08 -6.18
N GLU A 26 -7.41 14.07 -6.86
CA GLU A 26 -8.25 13.03 -6.27
C GLU A 26 -7.38 11.88 -5.70
N SER A 27 -6.34 12.22 -4.94
CA SER A 27 -5.40 11.23 -4.40
C SER A 27 -5.18 11.34 -2.90
N ILE A 28 -4.89 10.19 -2.29
CA ILE A 28 -4.26 10.11 -0.97
C ILE A 28 -2.83 9.63 -1.13
N THR A 29 -1.90 10.43 -0.64
CA THR A 29 -0.46 10.16 -0.66
C THR A 29 0.01 9.55 0.65
N ILE A 30 0.60 8.37 0.58
CA ILE A 30 1.35 7.70 1.64
C ILE A 30 2.80 8.18 1.55
N ALA A 31 3.08 9.30 2.21
CA ALA A 31 4.39 9.94 2.14
C ALA A 31 5.41 9.30 3.10
N ARG A 32 4.94 8.69 4.21
CA ARG A 32 5.77 7.83 5.08
C ARG A 32 4.93 6.71 5.67
N ILE A 33 5.51 5.52 5.71
CA ILE A 33 4.91 4.36 6.36
C ILE A 33 6.00 3.49 6.99
N MET A 34 5.79 3.13 8.26
CA MET A 34 6.62 2.20 8.98
C MET A 34 5.75 1.36 9.91
N PHE A 35 5.93 0.03 9.84
CA PHE A 35 5.40 -0.90 10.84
C PHE A 35 6.56 -1.48 11.63
N LYS A 36 6.40 -1.53 12.96
CA LYS A 36 7.35 -2.21 13.87
C LYS A 36 7.49 -3.68 13.50
N GLU A 37 6.36 -4.36 13.39
CA GLU A 37 6.28 -5.73 12.91
C GLU A 37 6.18 -5.73 11.40
N ARG A 38 7.15 -6.39 10.76
CA ARG A 38 7.24 -6.49 9.30
C ARG A 38 6.77 -7.87 8.88
N ARG A 39 6.17 -7.95 7.69
CA ARG A 39 5.70 -9.21 7.07
C ARG A 39 4.57 -9.92 7.83
N SER A 40 3.85 -9.22 8.71
CA SER A 40 2.63 -9.69 9.39
C SER A 40 1.32 -9.30 8.70
N GLY A 41 1.39 -8.66 7.52
CA GLY A 41 0.21 -8.26 6.75
C GLY A 41 -0.28 -6.82 6.99
N HIS A 42 0.26 -6.09 7.96
CA HIS A 42 -0.19 -4.71 8.27
C HIS A 42 -0.20 -3.76 7.07
N GLY A 43 0.81 -3.81 6.21
CA GLY A 43 0.86 -2.98 5.00
C GLY A 43 -0.25 -3.32 4.01
N ARG A 44 -0.57 -4.61 3.83
CA ARG A 44 -1.68 -5.03 2.97
C ARG A 44 -3.02 -4.57 3.55
N ALA A 45 -3.23 -4.82 4.84
CA ALA A 45 -4.45 -4.42 5.55
C ALA A 45 -4.69 -2.90 5.47
N LEU A 46 -3.63 -2.09 5.56
CA LEU A 46 -3.74 -0.65 5.35
C LEU A 46 -4.21 -0.30 3.93
N ILE A 47 -3.63 -0.92 2.89
CA ILE A 47 -4.04 -0.64 1.50
C ILE A 47 -5.48 -1.09 1.27
N GLU A 48 -5.90 -2.25 1.79
CA GLU A 48 -7.29 -2.71 1.74
C GLU A 48 -8.25 -1.71 2.40
N MET A 49 -7.91 -1.23 3.61
CA MET A 49 -8.68 -0.21 4.29
C MET A 49 -8.80 1.07 3.46
N LEU A 50 -7.70 1.56 2.88
CA LEU A 50 -7.73 2.74 2.02
C LEU A 50 -8.49 2.51 0.71
N VAL A 51 -8.49 1.30 0.15
CA VAL A 51 -9.32 1.03 -1.03
C VAL A 51 -10.80 1.03 -0.66
N ASN A 52 -11.16 0.45 0.48
CA ASN A 52 -12.55 0.38 0.95
C ASN A 52 -13.13 1.75 1.32
N LEU A 53 -12.30 2.68 1.81
CA LEU A 53 -12.71 4.06 2.13
C LEU A 53 -12.82 4.96 0.89
N ALA A 54 -12.30 4.55 -0.26
CA ALA A 54 -12.27 5.40 -1.46
C ALA A 54 -13.65 5.89 -1.94
N PRO A 55 -14.72 5.06 -1.95
CA PRO A 55 -16.05 5.52 -2.33
C PRO A 55 -16.64 6.56 -1.36
N GLU A 56 -16.29 6.49 -0.07
CA GLU A 56 -16.78 7.41 0.96
C GLU A 56 -16.13 8.79 0.84
N PHE A 57 -14.81 8.84 0.61
CA PHE A 57 -14.06 10.09 0.54
C PHE A 57 -13.84 10.62 -0.88
N GLY A 58 -14.15 9.83 -1.91
CA GLY A 58 -14.14 10.25 -3.32
C GLY A 58 -12.76 10.35 -3.98
N TYR A 59 -11.68 9.90 -3.35
CA TYR A 59 -10.38 9.81 -4.03
C TYR A 59 -10.34 8.62 -4.99
N LYS A 60 -9.64 8.80 -6.10
CA LYS A 60 -9.53 7.83 -7.19
C LYS A 60 -8.15 7.17 -7.27
N PHE A 61 -7.17 7.71 -6.56
CA PHE A 61 -5.79 7.24 -6.60
C PHE A 61 -5.19 7.13 -5.20
N LEU A 62 -4.34 6.12 -5.02
CA LEU A 62 -3.37 6.09 -3.93
C LEU A 62 -1.99 6.33 -4.50
N THR A 63 -1.17 7.08 -3.76
CA THR A 63 0.22 7.36 -4.16
C THR A 63 1.17 7.03 -3.02
N ILE A 64 2.40 6.63 -3.34
CA ILE A 64 3.47 6.34 -2.37
C ILE A 64 4.71 7.09 -2.81
N GLU A 65 5.38 7.74 -1.85
CA GLU A 65 6.54 8.58 -2.15
C GLU A 65 7.83 8.10 -1.54
N SER A 66 8.94 8.54 -2.15
CA SER A 66 10.30 8.35 -1.63
C SER A 66 10.57 6.88 -1.26
N THR A 67 10.13 5.95 -2.12
CA THR A 67 10.24 4.54 -1.82
C THR A 67 11.69 4.07 -1.87
N ASN A 68 12.12 3.37 -0.83
CA ASN A 68 13.32 2.54 -0.91
C ASN A 68 13.01 1.20 -1.62
N LYS A 69 14.03 0.37 -1.84
CA LYS A 69 13.90 -0.94 -2.52
C LYS A 69 12.78 -1.82 -1.94
N ASN A 70 12.60 -1.83 -0.62
CA ASN A 70 11.55 -2.62 0.04
C ASN A 70 10.16 -2.03 -0.20
N ALA A 71 10.02 -0.71 -0.11
CA ALA A 71 8.76 -0.02 -0.35
C ALA A 71 8.34 -0.10 -1.84
N ALA A 72 9.30 -0.02 -2.77
CA ALA A 72 9.06 -0.20 -4.20
C ALA A 72 8.58 -1.63 -4.52
N ALA A 73 9.22 -2.65 -3.92
CA ALA A 73 8.76 -4.03 -4.05
C ALA A 73 7.37 -4.26 -3.46
N PHE A 74 7.04 -3.57 -2.36
CA PHE A 74 5.70 -3.56 -1.77
C PHE A 74 4.68 -2.89 -2.71
N ALA A 75 4.98 -1.70 -3.24
CA ALA A 75 4.11 -0.96 -4.15
C ALA A 75 3.76 -1.78 -5.39
N ARG A 76 4.76 -2.36 -6.08
CA ARG A 76 4.54 -3.30 -7.21
C ARG A 76 3.61 -4.44 -6.83
N ARG A 77 3.82 -5.01 -5.65
CA ARG A 77 3.03 -6.15 -5.17
C ARG A 77 1.55 -5.79 -5.00
N MET A 78 1.26 -4.55 -4.64
CA MET A 78 -0.08 -4.04 -4.37
C MET A 78 -0.76 -3.42 -5.61
N GLY A 79 -0.16 -3.56 -6.80
CA GLY A 79 -0.77 -3.05 -8.04
C GLY A 79 -0.47 -1.58 -8.35
N PHE A 80 0.48 -0.96 -7.65
CA PHE A 80 0.94 0.37 -8.01
C PHE A 80 1.92 0.31 -9.20
N THR A 81 1.94 1.37 -9.98
CA THR A 81 2.85 1.61 -11.09
C THR A 81 3.93 2.62 -10.71
N PRO A 82 5.18 2.47 -11.20
CA PRO A 82 6.26 3.38 -10.87
C PRO A 82 6.09 4.74 -11.52
N PHE A 83 6.51 5.78 -10.82
CA PHE A 83 6.64 7.15 -11.28
C PHE A 83 8.03 7.69 -10.90
N ASP A 84 8.57 8.62 -11.70
CA ASP A 84 9.88 9.26 -11.50
C ASP A 84 10.97 8.25 -11.09
N LYS A 85 11.37 7.42 -12.05
CA LYS A 85 12.45 6.43 -11.89
C LYS A 85 12.28 5.52 -10.67
N GLU A 86 11.04 5.10 -10.39
CA GLU A 86 10.65 4.24 -9.25
C GLU A 86 10.82 4.87 -7.86
N ARG A 87 11.04 6.19 -7.78
CA ARG A 87 11.07 6.91 -6.50
C ARG A 87 9.67 7.10 -5.92
N HIS A 88 8.68 7.19 -6.79
CA HIS A 88 7.28 7.43 -6.47
C HIS A 88 6.40 6.38 -7.15
N TRP A 89 5.18 6.18 -6.64
CA TRP A 89 4.28 5.14 -7.12
C TRP A 89 2.84 5.60 -7.10
N ILE A 90 2.05 5.19 -8.08
CA ILE A 90 0.62 5.51 -8.18
C ILE A 90 -0.18 4.29 -8.60
N GLY A 91 -1.36 4.13 -8.01
CA GLY A 91 -2.33 3.15 -8.47
C GLY A 91 -3.73 3.75 -8.43
N SER A 92 -4.53 3.47 -9.46
CA SER A 92 -5.96 3.74 -9.39
C SER A 92 -6.62 2.76 -8.42
N ILE A 93 -7.69 3.19 -7.77
CA ILE A 93 -8.44 2.32 -6.84
C ILE A 93 -8.88 1.00 -7.52
N PRO A 94 -9.43 1.00 -8.75
CA PRO A 94 -9.76 -0.24 -9.45
C PRO A 94 -8.56 -1.16 -9.70
N ASP A 95 -7.39 -0.61 -10.06
CA ASP A 95 -6.20 -1.43 -10.36
C ASP A 95 -5.66 -2.09 -9.10
N ILE A 96 -5.58 -1.32 -8.00
CA ILE A 96 -5.15 -1.82 -6.69
C ILE A 96 -6.13 -2.89 -6.20
N GLN A 97 -7.44 -2.66 -6.32
CA GLN A 97 -8.46 -3.64 -5.93
C GLN A 97 -8.29 -4.96 -6.71
N ARG A 98 -8.10 -4.91 -8.03
CA ARG A 98 -7.85 -6.12 -8.83
C ARG A 98 -6.61 -6.86 -8.35
N ALA A 99 -5.51 -6.15 -8.11
CA ALA A 99 -4.27 -6.76 -7.62
C ALA A 99 -4.43 -7.43 -6.24
N LEU A 100 -5.26 -6.86 -5.36
CA LEU A 100 -5.58 -7.44 -4.06
C LEU A 100 -6.44 -8.71 -4.18
N THR A 101 -7.46 -8.69 -5.05
CA THR A 101 -8.37 -9.82 -5.27
C THR A 101 -7.69 -11.02 -5.92
N THR A 102 -6.96 -10.82 -7.04
CA THR A 102 -6.25 -11.90 -7.75
C THR A 102 -5.31 -12.66 -6.82
N ARG A 103 -4.70 -11.99 -5.84
CA ARG A 103 -3.80 -12.64 -4.88
C ARG A 103 -4.52 -13.43 -3.78
N SER A 104 -5.72 -13.02 -3.40
CA SER A 104 -6.54 -13.79 -2.46
C SER A 104 -6.96 -15.11 -3.11
N GLU A 105 -7.34 -15.07 -4.38
CA GLU A 105 -7.74 -16.26 -5.17
C GLU A 105 -6.57 -17.23 -5.36
N ILE A 106 -5.38 -16.75 -5.73
CA ILE A 106 -4.16 -17.59 -5.85
C ILE A 106 -3.81 -18.26 -4.51
N CYS A 107 -3.99 -17.58 -3.37
CA CYS A 107 -3.76 -18.20 -2.06
C CYS A 107 -4.82 -19.24 -1.72
N ALA A 108 -6.09 -19.01 -2.07
CA ALA A 108 -7.18 -19.95 -1.85
C ALA A 108 -7.03 -21.22 -2.70
N ASP A 109 -6.55 -21.10 -3.94
CA ASP A 109 -6.36 -22.26 -4.83
C ASP A 109 -5.20 -23.16 -4.38
N ARG A 110 -4.12 -22.59 -3.84
CA ARG A 110 -2.99 -23.37 -3.28
C ARG A 110 -3.36 -24.26 -2.09
N HIS A 111 -4.53 -24.06 -1.47
CA HIS A 111 -5.05 -24.93 -0.41
C HIS A 111 -5.92 -26.08 -0.93
N LYS A 112 -6.32 -26.09 -2.22
CA LYS A 112 -7.08 -27.20 -2.81
C LYS A 112 -6.20 -28.35 -3.30
N ASP A 113 -4.91 -28.08 -3.56
CA ASP A 113 -3.94 -29.06 -4.03
C ASP A 113 -3.21 -29.81 -2.90
N LEU A 114 -3.58 -29.57 -1.63
CA LEU A 114 -3.00 -30.31 -0.51
C LEU A 114 -3.64 -31.71 -0.47
N PRO A 115 -2.85 -32.80 -0.52
CA PRO A 115 -3.41 -34.14 -0.33
C PRO A 115 -4.11 -34.19 1.03
N PRO A 116 -5.23 -34.94 1.17
CA PRO A 116 -5.89 -35.10 2.45
C PRO A 116 -4.86 -35.56 3.46
N SER A 117 -4.74 -34.80 4.55
CA SER A 117 -3.88 -35.13 5.68
C SER A 117 -4.24 -36.52 6.19
N ILE A 118 -3.27 -37.45 6.07
CA ILE A 118 -3.32 -38.83 6.56
C ILE A 118 -3.43 -38.83 8.09
#